data_AF-A0AAW5QV10-F1
#
_entry.id   AF-A0AAW5QV10-F1
#
_cell.length_a   1.000
_cell.length_b   1.000
_cell.length_c   1.000
_cell.angle_alpha   90.00
_cell.angle_beta   90.00
_cell.angle_gamma   90.00
#
_symmetry.space_group_name_H-M   'P 1'
#
loop_
_entity.id
_entity.type
_entity.pdbx_description
1 polymer ?
#
loop_
_entity_poly.entity_id
_entity_poly.type
_entity_poly.pdbx_seq_one_letter_code
_entity_poly.pdbx_strand_id
1 'polypeptide(L)' 'MELEAPRKGRALVVVVDDRVSHGDSPDSSGPLVTELLVEGGFAVVGVVTVAADEVELRNALNTAVIGGVDLVISVGGTGV' A
#
# COMPACT_ATOMS: atom_id res chain seq x y z
N MET A 1 22.28 -1.69 -22.17
CA MET A 1 20.87 -1.54 -21.78
C MET A 1 20.55 -2.72 -20.90
N GLU A 2 20.49 -2.53 -19.58
CA GLU A 2 19.91 -3.53 -18.69
C GLU A 2 18.45 -3.69 -19.09
N LEU A 3 18.06 -4.90 -19.49
CA LEU A 3 16.65 -5.24 -19.68
C LEU A 3 16.03 -5.23 -18.30
N GLU A 4 15.11 -4.29 -18.02
CA GLU A 4 14.29 -4.37 -16.81
C GLU A 4 13.68 -5.78 -16.75
N ALA A 5 13.93 -6.49 -15.65
CA ALA A 5 13.33 -7.80 -15.43
C ALA A 5 11.80 -7.66 -15.53
N PRO A 6 11.09 -8.64 -16.11
CA PRO A 6 9.64 -8.57 -16.23
C PRO A 6 9.03 -8.40 -14.83
N ARG A 7 8.28 -7.30 -14.65
CA ARG A 7 7.63 -6.97 -13.37
C ARG A 7 6.53 -7.99 -13.10
N LYS A 8 6.42 -8.45 -11.85
CA LYS A 8 5.40 -9.43 -11.41
C LYS A 8 3.98 -8.87 -11.44
N GLY A 9 3.85 -7.55 -11.34
CA GLY A 9 2.56 -6.86 -11.33
C GLY A 9 2.67 -5.50 -10.64
N ARG A 10 1.55 -4.80 -10.56
CA ARG A 10 1.38 -3.52 -9.86
C ARG A 10 0.89 -3.77 -8.43
N ALA A 11 1.45 -3.04 -7.48
CA ALA A 11 1.11 -3.16 -6.08
C ALA A 11 0.72 -1.81 -5.46
N LEU A 12 -0.26 -1.83 -4.56
CA LEU A 12 -0.66 -0.70 -3.72
C LEU A 12 -0.42 -1.05 -2.26
N VAL A 13 0.17 -0.12 -1.50
CA VAL A 13 0.30 -0.25 -0.05
C VAL A 13 -0.77 0.59 0.63
N VAL A 14 -1.49 0.00 1.59
CA VAL A 14 -2.51 0.67 2.40
C VAL A 14 -2.08 0.63 3.86
N VAL A 15 -1.71 1.77 4.43
CA VAL A 15 -1.35 1.88 5.85
C VAL A 15 -2.61 2.24 6.64
N VAL A 16 -2.97 1.40 7.60
CA VAL A 16 -4.13 1.56 8.48
C VAL A 16 -3.61 1.95 9.88
N ASP A 17 -3.51 3.25 10.13
CA ASP A 17 -3.08 3.80 11.43
C ASP A 17 -3.73 5.17 11.65
N ASP A 18 -4.57 5.30 12.69
CA ASP A 18 -5.28 6.54 13.01
C ASP A 18 -4.31 7.70 13.27
N ARG A 19 -3.16 7.46 13.91
CA ARG A 19 -2.21 8.55 14.21
C ARG A 19 -1.55 9.04 12.95
N VAL A 20 -1.25 8.15 12.01
CA VAL A 20 -0.65 8.54 10.73
C VAL A 20 -1.68 9.22 9.85
N SER A 21 -2.92 8.72 9.80
CA SER A 21 -3.99 9.33 9.00
C SER A 21 -4.37 10.74 9.47
N HIS A 22 -4.31 11.00 10.78
CA HIS A 22 -4.53 12.33 11.36
C HIS A 22 -3.27 13.22 11.35
N GLY A 23 -2.12 12.70 10.92
CA GLY A 23 -0.85 13.45 10.86
C GLY A 23 -0.11 13.60 12.20
N ASP A 24 -0.53 12.85 13.23
CA ASP A 24 0.09 12.82 14.56
C ASP A 24 1.43 12.06 14.56
N SER A 25 1.68 11.22 13.56
CA SER A 25 2.91 10.42 13.43
C SER A 25 3.29 10.20 11.96
N PRO A 26 4.59 10.17 11.62
CA PRO A 26 5.01 9.84 10.25
C PRO A 26 4.79 8.36 9.93
N ASP A 27 4.48 8.07 8.67
CA ASP A 27 4.43 6.70 8.17
C ASP A 27 5.84 6.09 8.08
N SER A 28 6.07 5.02 8.83
CA SER A 28 7.29 4.21 8.76
C SER A 28 7.11 2.89 8.01
N SER A 29 5.86 2.43 7.83
CA SER A 29 5.55 1.14 7.21
C SER A 29 5.54 1.24 5.69
N GLY A 30 4.96 2.31 5.14
CA GLY A 30 4.87 2.55 3.70
C GLY A 30 6.22 2.47 2.97
N PRO A 31 7.26 3.20 3.43
CA PRO A 31 8.59 3.14 2.82
C PRO A 31 9.19 1.73 2.84
N LEU A 32 9.15 1.04 3.98
CA LEU A 32 9.71 -0.32 4.13
C LEU A 32 9.02 -1.32 3.21
N VAL A 33 7.67 -1.32 3.18
CA VAL A 33 6.92 -2.24 2.33
C VAL A 33 7.14 -1.93 0.85
N THR A 34 7.30 -0.65 0.50
CA THR A 34 7.63 -0.23 -0.86
C THR A 34 8.96 -0.81 -1.31
N GLU A 35 10.01 -0.70 -0.49
CA GLU A 35 11.33 -1.28 -0.79
C GLU A 35 11.25 -2.79 -1.00
N LEU A 36 10.61 -3.52 -0.08
CA LEU A 36 10.44 -4.97 -0.18
C LEU A 36 9.66 -5.40 -1.42
N LEU A 37 8.63 -4.65 -1.82
CA LEU A 37 7.85 -4.94 -3.02
C LEU A 37 8.66 -4.68 -4.29
N VAL A 38 9.45 -3.61 -4.32
CA VAL A 38 10.34 -3.29 -5.45
C VAL A 38 11.41 -4.37 -5.60
N GLU A 39 12.08 -4.76 -4.52
CA GLU A 39 13.01 -5.90 -4.50
C GLU A 39 12.32 -7.21 -4.91
N GLY A 40 11.06 -7.37 -4.53
CA GLY A 40 10.19 -8.49 -4.91
C GLY A 40 9.77 -8.50 -6.38
N GLY A 41 10.07 -7.45 -7.15
CA GLY A 41 9.76 -7.32 -8.58
C GLY A 41 8.40 -6.71 -8.90
N PHE A 42 7.76 -6.01 -7.95
CA PHE A 42 6.50 -5.31 -8.16
C PHE A 42 6.69 -3.84 -8.55
N ALA A 43 5.71 -3.28 -9.25
CA ALA A 43 5.58 -1.84 -9.47
C ALA A 43 4.69 -1.23 -8.39
N VAL A 44 5.28 -0.54 -7.41
CA VAL A 44 4.50 0.15 -6.38
C VAL A 44 3.91 1.41 -6.99
N VAL A 45 2.58 1.45 -7.12
CA VAL A 45 1.85 2.56 -7.76
C VAL A 45 1.45 3.65 -6.78
N GLY A 46 1.58 3.40 -5.48
CA GLY A 46 1.31 4.35 -4.43
C GLY A 46 1.32 3.72 -3.04
N VAL A 47 1.33 4.61 -2.05
CA VAL A 47 1.07 4.32 -0.65
C VAL A 47 -0.09 5.21 -0.24
N VAL A 48 -1.11 4.64 0.40
CA VAL A 48 -2.28 5.38 0.91
C VAL A 48 -2.39 5.10 2.40
N THR A 49 -2.57 6.14 3.20
CA THR A 49 -2.88 6.01 4.62
C THR A 49 -4.38 6.22 4.83
N VAL A 50 -4.99 5.37 5.65
CA VAL A 50 -6.40 5.46 6.06
C VAL A 50 -6.52 5.30 7.58
N ALA A 51 -7.58 5.84 8.15
CA ALA A 51 -7.98 5.50 9.51
C ALA A 51 -8.44 4.03 9.58
N ALA A 52 -8.54 3.48 10.79
CA ALA A 52 -9.12 2.17 11.04
C ALA A 52 -10.66 2.18 10.91
N ASP A 53 -11.14 2.66 9.76
CA ASP A 53 -12.55 2.78 9.39
C ASP A 53 -12.87 1.89 8.18
N GLU A 54 -14.03 1.22 8.24
CA GLU A 54 -14.44 0.27 7.20
C GLU A 54 -14.67 0.95 5.84
N VAL A 55 -15.25 2.15 5.84
CA VAL A 55 -15.58 2.88 4.61
C VAL A 55 -14.30 3.39 3.95
N GLU A 56 -13.38 3.94 4.72
CA GLU A 56 -12.08 4.38 4.20
C GLU A 56 -11.28 3.23 3.59
N LEU A 57 -11.16 2.11 4.32
CA LEU A 57 -10.44 0.93 3.82
C LEU A 57 -11.10 0.38 2.56
N ARG A 58 -12.43 0.27 2.54
CA ARG A 58 -13.19 -0.17 1.36
C ARG A 58 -12.96 0.74 0.16
N ASN A 59 -12.91 2.06 0.36
CA ASN A 59 -12.66 3.01 -0.72
C ASN A 59 -11.24 2.88 -1.28
N ALA A 60 -10.24 2.69 -0.43
CA ALA A 60 -8.86 2.43 -0.86
C ALA A 60 -8.77 1.15 -1.71
N LEU A 61 -9.40 0.06 -1.25
CA LEU A 61 -9.44 -1.21 -1.98
C LEU A 61 -10.20 -1.10 -3.31
N ASN A 62 -11.35 -0.45 -3.34
CA ASN A 62 -12.10 -0.20 -4.57
C ASN A 62 -11.29 0.61 -5.59
N THR A 63 -10.54 1.61 -5.12
CA THR A 63 -9.64 2.40 -5.97
C THR A 63 -8.53 1.54 -6.56
N ALA A 64 -7.98 0.61 -5.78
CA ALA A 64 -6.99 -0.37 -6.26
C ALA A 64 -7.57 -1.25 -7.38
N VAL A 65 -8.79 -1.76 -7.19
CA VAL A 65 -9.51 -2.58 -8.18
C VAL A 65 -9.76 -1.80 -9.46
N ILE A 66 -10.31 -0.59 -9.36
CA ILE A 66 -10.56 0.31 -10.51
C ILE A 66 -9.23 0.64 -11.22
N GLY A 67 -8.17 0.85 -10.44
CA GLY A 67 -6.83 1.13 -10.93
C GLY A 67 -6.12 -0.05 -11.57
N GLY A 68 -6.69 -1.27 -11.54
CA GLY A 68 -6.10 -2.49 -12.09
C GLY A 68 -4.81 -2.88 -11.38
N VAL A 69 -4.80 -2.81 -10.04
CA VAL A 69 -3.68 -3.26 -9.21
C VAL A 69 -3.76 -4.77 -9.02
N ASP A 70 -2.62 -5.46 -9.16
CA ASP A 70 -2.53 -6.92 -9.07
C ASP A 70 -2.38 -7.43 -7.62
N LEU A 71 -1.87 -6.57 -6.72
CA LEU A 71 -1.63 -6.88 -5.31
C LEU A 71 -1.89 -5.67 -4.41
N VAL A 72 -2.65 -5.85 -3.33
CA VAL A 72 -2.76 -4.86 -2.26
C VAL A 72 -2.16 -5.43 -0.98
N ILE A 73 -1.30 -4.66 -0.31
CA ILE A 73 -0.77 -4.97 1.02
C ILE A 73 -1.30 -3.94 2.00
N SER A 74 -2.18 -4.38 2.92
CA SER A 74 -2.60 -3.56 4.06
C SER A 74 -1.69 -3.79 5.27
N VAL A 75 -1.32 -2.72 5.96
CA VAL A 75 -0.47 -2.77 7.16
C VAL A 75 -1.17 -2.05 8.31
N GLY A 76 -1.39 -2.75 9.43
CA GLY A 76 -2.13 -2.23 10.58
C GLY A 76 -3.61 -2.62 10.58
N GLY A 77 -4.31 -2.33 11.67
CA GLY A 77 -5.75 -2.60 11.80
C GLY A 77 -6.16 -4.09 11.99
N THR A 78 -5.20 -4.99 12.23
CA THR A 78 -5.44 -6.45 12.41
C THR A 78 -5.31 -6.94 13.86
N GLY A 79 -5.41 -6.03 14.83
CA GLY A 79 -5.36 -6.35 16.26
C GLY A 79 -6.62 -7.07 16.78
N VAL A 80 -6.65 -7.37 18.08
CA VAL A 80 -7.79 -7.96 18.80
C VAL A 80 -8.53 -6.96 19.67
#